data_AF-A0A822ESP6-F1
#
_entry.id   AF-A0A822ESP6-F1
#
_cell.length_a   1.000
_cell.length_b   1.000
_cell.length_c   1.000
_cell.angle_alpha   90.00
_cell.angle_beta   90.00
_cell.angle_gamma   90.00
#
_symmetry.space_group_name_H-M   'P 1'
#
loop_
_entity.id
_entity.type
_entity.pdbx_description
1 polymer ?
#
loop_
_entity_poly.entity_id
_entity_poly.type
_entity_poly.pdbx_seq_one_letter_code
_entity_poly.pdbx_strand_id
1 'polypeptide(L)'
;LTIECRNKSYGCQEILFYEQLEKHEEEFCQYKIIRCPGCKQDMFKSIFDKDEHLLNCLYIELECKKCQSIFKRKDKHSEFDCMQQQIYLLKKNMITLEQKSSKIFDIQRKKIDILDEKFDIIEDIYGHDDDTDDHDDQHKNKTINSIRMLTHLFSFQIMGK
;
A
#
# COMPACT_ATOMS: atom_id res chain seq x y z
N LEU A 1 23.68 4.50 -47.39
CA LEU A 1 24.89 4.72 -46.57
C LEU A 1 25.05 3.53 -45.63
N THR A 2 26.21 2.88 -45.63
CA THR A 2 26.53 1.76 -44.72
C THR A 2 27.56 2.21 -43.69
N ILE A 3 27.44 1.72 -42.46
CA ILE A 3 28.26 2.13 -41.31
C ILE A 3 28.66 0.86 -40.53
N GLU A 4 29.89 0.85 -40.03
CA GLU A 4 30.40 -0.22 -39.17
C GLU A 4 29.91 -0.03 -37.73
N CYS A 5 29.59 -1.12 -37.03
CA CYS A 5 29.22 -1.06 -35.62
C CYS A 5 30.34 -0.43 -34.75
N ARG A 6 29.97 0.40 -33.78
CA ARG A 6 30.91 1.01 -32.82
C ARG A 6 31.72 -0.02 -32.02
N ASN A 7 31.19 -1.23 -31.83
CA ASN A 7 31.87 -2.32 -31.14
C ASN A 7 32.79 -3.16 -32.04
N LYS A 8 33.18 -2.66 -33.22
CA LYS A 8 34.13 -3.33 -34.11
C LYS A 8 35.49 -3.60 -33.44
N SER A 9 35.94 -2.69 -32.57
CA SER A 9 37.15 -2.86 -31.76
C SER A 9 37.09 -4.06 -30.81
N TYR A 10 35.88 -4.50 -30.44
CA TYR A 10 35.63 -5.65 -29.56
C TYR A 10 35.30 -6.93 -30.33
N GLY A 11 35.22 -6.88 -31.66
CA GLY A 11 35.01 -8.05 -32.52
C GLY A 11 33.70 -8.06 -33.29
N CYS A 12 32.85 -7.02 -33.20
CA CYS A 12 31.65 -6.95 -34.05
C CYS A 12 32.06 -6.73 -35.52
N GLN A 13 31.66 -7.62 -36.42
CA GLN A 13 31.97 -7.53 -37.86
C GLN A 13 30.78 -7.06 -38.70
N GLU A 14 29.67 -6.67 -38.08
CA GLU A 14 28.48 -6.24 -38.81
C GLU A 14 28.66 -4.86 -39.45
N ILE A 15 28.31 -4.79 -40.74
CA ILE A 15 28.21 -3.57 -41.54
C ILE A 15 26.73 -3.36 -41.83
N LEU A 16 26.19 -2.24 -41.35
CA LEU A 16 24.74 -2.01 -41.24
C LEU A 16 24.32 -0.77 -42.02
N PHE A 17 23.05 -0.70 -42.41
CA PHE A 17 22.48 0.57 -42.86
C PHE A 17 22.29 1.52 -41.68
N TYR A 18 22.33 2.83 -41.94
CA TYR A 18 22.13 3.86 -40.91
C TYR A 18 20.86 3.62 -40.07
N GLU A 19 19.76 3.24 -40.71
CA GLU A 19 18.47 2.95 -40.07
C GLU A 19 18.48 1.71 -39.14
N GLN A 20 19.44 0.80 -39.31
CA GLN A 20 19.56 -0.44 -38.53
C GLN A 20 20.60 -0.32 -37.41
N LEU A 21 21.46 0.69 -37.46
CA LEU A 21 22.62 0.83 -36.58
C LEU A 21 22.21 0.95 -35.11
N GLU A 22 21.26 1.84 -34.80
CA GLU A 22 20.77 2.06 -33.43
C GLU A 22 20.20 0.77 -32.84
N LYS A 23 19.28 0.13 -33.58
CA LYS A 23 18.67 -1.13 -33.13
C LYS A 23 19.70 -2.24 -32.93
N HIS A 24 20.70 -2.36 -33.81
CA HIS A 24 21.80 -3.31 -33.61
C HIS A 24 22.59 -3.00 -32.34
N GLU A 25 23.06 -1.77 -32.15
CA GLU A 25 23.89 -1.39 -31.01
C GLU A 25 23.14 -1.47 -29.67
N GLU A 26 21.82 -1.28 -29.69
CA GLU A 26 21.00 -1.33 -28.49
C GLU A 26 20.56 -2.75 -28.14
N GLU A 27 20.02 -3.49 -29.12
CA GLU A 27 19.28 -4.72 -28.88
C GLU A 27 20.03 -5.98 -29.28
N PHE A 28 20.90 -5.95 -30.30
CA PHE A 28 21.41 -7.18 -30.92
C PHE A 28 22.91 -7.40 -30.76
N CYS A 29 23.70 -6.34 -30.60
CA CYS A 29 25.15 -6.41 -30.58
C CYS A 29 25.65 -7.27 -29.40
N GLN A 30 26.17 -8.45 -29.72
CA GLN A 30 26.72 -9.42 -28.75
C GLN A 30 28.01 -8.93 -28.05
N TYR A 31 28.65 -7.91 -28.63
CA TYR A 31 29.86 -7.25 -28.12
C TYR A 31 29.55 -5.97 -27.35
N LYS A 32 28.26 -5.65 -27.15
CA LYS A 32 27.85 -4.56 -26.26
C LYS A 32 28.32 -4.84 -24.85
N ILE A 33 28.94 -3.86 -24.21
CA ILE A 33 29.31 -3.93 -22.79
C ILE A 33 28.05 -3.64 -21.96
N ILE A 34 27.69 -4.59 -21.10
CA ILE A 34 26.60 -4.50 -20.14
C ILE A 34 27.20 -4.49 -18.74
N ARG A 35 26.70 -3.59 -17.90
CA ARG A 35 27.05 -3.54 -16.48
C ARG A 35 26.09 -4.41 -15.68
N CYS A 36 26.61 -5.40 -14.96
CA CYS A 36 25.79 -6.24 -14.08
C CYS A 36 25.09 -5.38 -13.00
N PRO A 37 23.76 -5.51 -12.80
CA PRO A 37 23.04 -4.72 -11.81
C PRO A 37 23.45 -5.04 -10.37
N GLY A 38 23.93 -6.27 -10.10
CA GLY A 38 24.41 -6.69 -8.78
C GLY A 38 25.84 -6.26 -8.50
N CYS A 39 26.83 -6.94 -9.11
CA CYS A 39 28.26 -6.74 -8.80
C CYS A 39 28.90 -5.54 -9.51
N LYS A 40 28.17 -4.85 -10.40
CA LYS A 40 28.65 -3.70 -11.20
C LYS A 40 29.84 -4.00 -12.12
N GLN A 41 30.14 -5.28 -12.37
CA GLN A 41 31.14 -5.67 -13.36
C GLN A 41 30.61 -5.43 -14.78
N ASP A 42 31.49 -4.89 -15.62
CA ASP A 42 31.24 -4.67 -17.03
C ASP A 42 31.62 -5.94 -17.80
N MET A 43 30.72 -6.46 -18.64
CA MET A 43 30.92 -7.69 -19.41
C MET A 43 30.21 -7.63 -20.75
N PHE A 44 30.63 -8.47 -21.70
CA PHE A 44 29.97 -8.52 -23.01
C PHE A 44 28.58 -9.14 -22.90
N LYS A 45 27.63 -8.62 -23.69
CA LYS A 45 26.27 -9.13 -23.80
C LYS A 45 26.24 -10.63 -24.07
N SER A 46 27.09 -11.13 -24.95
CA SER A 46 27.21 -12.57 -25.22
C SER A 46 27.55 -13.42 -23.99
N ILE A 47 28.34 -12.90 -23.05
CA ILE A 47 28.68 -13.59 -21.80
C ILE A 47 27.55 -13.43 -20.79
N PHE A 48 26.95 -12.24 -20.75
CA PHE A 48 25.81 -11.92 -19.89
C PHE A 48 24.59 -12.81 -20.24
N ASP A 49 24.25 -12.94 -21.52
CA ASP A 49 23.08 -13.68 -22.02
C ASP A 49 23.27 -15.20 -21.98
N LYS A 50 24.51 -15.71 -22.00
CA LYS A 50 24.83 -17.15 -21.85
C LYS A 50 24.80 -17.65 -20.40
N ASP A 51 24.63 -16.71 -19.46
CA ASP A 51 23.94 -16.89 -18.19
C ASP A 51 24.49 -17.88 -17.16
N GLU A 52 25.81 -17.92 -16.95
CA GLU A 52 26.35 -18.34 -15.64
C GLU A 52 26.45 -17.18 -14.66
N HIS A 53 26.60 -15.94 -15.15
CA HIS A 53 26.85 -14.82 -14.25
C HIS A 53 25.63 -14.45 -13.42
N LEU A 54 24.45 -14.19 -14.00
CA LEU A 54 23.29 -13.78 -13.19
C LEU A 54 22.82 -14.90 -12.26
N LEU A 55 22.98 -16.16 -12.66
CA LEU A 55 22.69 -17.32 -11.82
C LEU A 55 23.63 -17.44 -10.61
N ASN A 56 24.87 -16.97 -10.73
CA ASN A 56 25.88 -17.09 -9.67
C ASN A 56 26.28 -15.77 -9.01
N CYS A 57 25.84 -14.62 -9.52
CA CYS A 57 26.17 -13.29 -9.01
C CYS A 57 25.69 -13.15 -7.56
N LEU A 58 26.61 -13.09 -6.61
CA LEU A 58 26.29 -13.00 -5.18
C LEU A 58 25.61 -11.67 -4.80
N TYR A 59 25.76 -10.64 -5.62
CA TYR A 59 25.27 -9.30 -5.33
C TYR A 59 23.96 -8.96 -6.04
N ILE A 60 23.39 -9.90 -6.80
CA ILE A 60 22.08 -9.70 -7.41
C ILE A 60 21.01 -9.63 -6.31
N GLU A 61 20.08 -8.70 -6.48
CA GLU A 61 18.91 -8.60 -5.63
C GLU A 61 17.86 -9.63 -6.06
N LEU A 62 17.30 -10.32 -5.08
CA LEU A 62 16.29 -11.34 -5.22
C LEU A 62 15.07 -10.93 -4.39
N GLU A 63 13.88 -11.23 -4.89
CA GLU A 63 12.63 -11.02 -4.17
C GLU A 63 12.14 -12.34 -3.56
N CYS A 64 11.87 -12.33 -2.26
CA CYS A 64 11.26 -13.47 -1.60
C CYS A 64 9.77 -13.58 -1.98
N LYS A 65 9.36 -14.67 -2.64
CA LYS A 65 7.95 -14.88 -3.02
C LYS A 65 6.97 -14.97 -1.84
N LYS A 66 7.45 -15.25 -0.62
CA LYS A 66 6.62 -15.43 0.59
C LYS A 66 6.41 -14.12 1.37
N CYS A 67 7.46 -13.34 1.57
CA CYS A 67 7.42 -12.12 2.38
C CYS A 67 7.68 -10.83 1.59
N GLN A 68 7.93 -10.94 0.27
CA GLN A 68 8.19 -9.84 -0.66
C GLN A 68 9.41 -8.98 -0.30
N SER A 69 10.27 -9.44 0.62
CA SER A 69 11.52 -8.73 0.93
C SER A 69 12.51 -8.86 -0.22
N ILE A 70 13.19 -7.76 -0.54
CA ILE A 70 14.33 -7.72 -1.45
C ILE A 70 15.60 -7.98 -0.63
N PHE A 71 16.43 -8.91 -1.06
CA PHE A 71 17.70 -9.27 -0.40
C PHE A 71 18.76 -9.63 -1.44
N LYS A 72 20.06 -9.54 -1.10
CA LYS A 72 21.13 -9.97 -2.01
C LYS A 72 21.35 -11.47 -1.86
N ARG A 73 21.67 -12.16 -2.95
CA ARG A 73 21.96 -13.61 -2.92
C ARG A 73 23.01 -14.00 -1.86
N LYS A 74 24.05 -13.17 -1.66
CA LYS A 74 25.10 -13.38 -0.66
C LYS A 74 24.58 -13.43 0.78
N ASP A 75 23.51 -12.69 1.07
CA ASP A 75 22.99 -12.51 2.42
C ASP A 75 22.17 -13.74 2.87
N LYS A 76 21.74 -14.58 1.91
CA LYS A 76 20.90 -15.77 2.10
C LYS A 76 19.64 -15.48 2.91
N HIS A 77 18.49 -15.45 2.26
CA HIS A 77 17.21 -15.32 2.96
C HIS A 77 16.74 -16.68 3.49
N SER A 78 16.91 -16.92 4.78
CA SER A 78 16.44 -18.14 5.43
C SER A 78 14.92 -18.11 5.67
N GLU A 79 14.35 -19.27 6.00
CA GLU A 79 12.95 -19.34 6.43
C GLU A 79 12.71 -18.53 7.71
N PHE A 80 13.70 -18.45 8.59
CA PHE A 80 13.62 -17.63 9.80
C PHE A 80 13.54 -16.13 9.46
N ASP A 81 14.38 -15.65 8.55
CA ASP A 81 14.33 -14.25 8.09
C ASP A 81 12.98 -13.93 7.43
N CYS A 82 12.46 -14.89 6.64
CA CYS A 82 11.13 -14.79 6.03
C CYS A 82 10.04 -14.62 7.09
N MET A 83 10.04 -15.47 8.12
CA MET A 83 9.05 -15.42 9.21
C MET A 83 9.18 -14.14 10.02
N GLN A 84 10.40 -13.69 10.33
CA GLN A 84 10.61 -12.43 11.04
C GLN A 84 10.06 -11.24 10.26
N GLN A 85 10.30 -11.20 8.94
CA GLN A 85 9.76 -10.16 8.08
C GLN A 85 8.22 -10.20 8.05
N GLN A 86 7.61 -11.38 7.97
CA GLN A 86 6.16 -11.53 8.01
C GLN A 86 5.58 -11.05 9.35
N ILE A 87 6.20 -11.39 10.47
CA ILE A 87 5.80 -10.91 11.81
C ILE A 87 5.89 -9.38 11.88
N TYR A 88 6.98 -8.80 11.34
CA TYR A 88 7.15 -7.36 11.28
C TYR A 88 6.03 -6.68 10.47
N LEU A 89 5.73 -7.19 9.28
CA LEU A 89 4.64 -6.68 8.43
C LEU A 89 3.29 -6.80 9.12
N LEU A 90 3.03 -7.92 9.79
CA LEU A 90 1.79 -8.13 10.53
C LEU A 90 1.65 -7.12 11.68
N LYS A 91 2.71 -6.89 12.47
CA LYS A 91 2.71 -5.87 13.54
C LYS A 91 2.45 -4.46 12.99
N LYS A 92 3.08 -4.09 11.88
CA LYS A 92 2.85 -2.80 11.22
C LYS A 92 1.38 -2.63 10.78
N ASN A 93 0.80 -3.70 10.23
CA ASN A 93 -0.60 -3.72 9.82
C ASN A 93 -1.55 -3.60 11.02
N MET A 94 -1.25 -4.26 12.14
CA MET A 94 -2.03 -4.12 13.38
C MET A 94 -2.05 -2.67 13.87
N ILE A 95 -0.89 -2.01 13.96
CA ILE A 95 -0.81 -0.60 14.38
C ILE A 95 -1.61 0.29 13.42
N THR A 96 -1.52 0.04 12.12
CA THR A 96 -2.27 0.80 11.11
C THR A 96 -3.78 0.60 11.27
N LEU A 97 -4.22 -0.61 11.58
CA LEU A 97 -5.62 -0.94 11.84
C LEU A 97 -6.13 -0.26 13.12
N GLU A 98 -5.36 -0.29 14.20
CA GLU A 98 -5.68 0.42 15.46
C GLU A 98 -5.88 1.92 15.22
N GLN A 99 -4.96 2.56 14.49
CA GLN A 99 -5.07 3.97 14.12
C GLN A 99 -6.32 4.26 13.29
N LYS A 100 -6.64 3.39 12.32
CA LYS A 100 -7.86 3.53 11.51
C LYS A 100 -9.11 3.35 12.38
N SER A 101 -9.11 2.38 13.27
CA SER A 101 -10.20 2.14 14.22
C SER A 101 -10.43 3.34 15.13
N SER A 102 -9.37 3.90 15.71
CA SER A 102 -9.45 5.12 16.54
C SER A 102 -10.09 6.27 15.77
N LYS A 103 -9.67 6.52 14.53
CA LYS A 103 -10.27 7.58 13.70
C LYS A 103 -11.74 7.35 13.42
N ILE A 104 -12.16 6.09 13.21
CA ILE A 104 -13.58 5.76 13.03
C ILE A 104 -14.37 6.08 14.30
N PHE A 105 -13.84 5.73 15.47
CA PHE A 105 -14.49 6.06 16.75
C PHE A 105 -14.57 7.57 16.98
N ASP A 106 -13.52 8.33 16.67
CA ASP A 106 -13.55 9.79 16.77
C ASP A 106 -14.63 10.40 15.86
N ILE A 107 -14.78 9.88 14.64
CA ILE A 107 -15.83 10.31 13.70
C ILE A 107 -17.22 9.95 14.25
N GLN A 108 -17.39 8.75 14.81
CA GLN A 108 -18.66 8.32 15.40
C GLN A 108 -19.05 9.18 16.61
N ARG A 109 -18.08 9.49 17.49
CA ARG A 109 -18.30 10.36 18.64
C ARG A 109 -18.80 11.74 18.20
N LYS A 110 -18.10 12.39 17.25
CA LYS A 110 -18.54 13.69 16.71
C LYS A 110 -19.95 13.66 16.13
N LYS A 111 -20.36 12.55 15.50
CA LYS A 111 -21.73 12.42 14.99
C LYS A 111 -22.76 12.34 16.11
N ILE A 112 -22.43 11.65 17.21
CA ILE A 112 -23.28 11.58 18.40
C ILE A 112 -23.40 12.98 19.02
N ASP A 113 -22.27 13.67 19.21
CA ASP A 113 -22.26 15.04 19.77
C ASP A 113 -23.17 15.98 18.94
N ILE A 114 -23.09 15.94 17.61
CA ILE A 114 -23.96 16.73 16.71
C ILE A 114 -25.44 16.32 16.81
N LEU A 115 -25.73 15.04 17.04
CA LEU A 115 -27.11 14.57 17.20
C LEU A 115 -27.70 15.02 18.54
N ASP A 116 -26.90 15.00 19.61
CA ASP A 116 -27.30 15.46 20.93
C ASP A 116 -27.57 16.98 20.89
N GLU A 117 -26.68 17.79 20.30
CA GLU A 117 -26.92 19.23 20.11
C GLU A 117 -28.23 19.53 19.35
N LYS A 118 -28.54 18.73 18.32
CA LYS A 118 -29.80 18.88 17.57
C LYS A 118 -31.01 18.50 18.39
N PHE A 119 -30.87 17.54 19.31
CA PHE A 119 -31.95 17.10 20.16
C PHE A 119 -32.31 18.17 21.19
N ASP A 120 -31.31 18.81 21.79
CA ASP A 120 -31.50 19.94 22.72
C ASP A 120 -32.27 21.09 22.04
N ILE A 121 -31.91 21.45 20.80
CA ILE A 121 -32.64 22.48 20.03
C ILE A 121 -34.11 22.10 19.79
N ILE A 122 -34.39 20.81 19.57
CA ILE A 122 -35.77 20.32 19.40
C ILE A 122 -36.53 20.40 20.74
N GLU A 123 -35.91 20.02 21.85
CA GLU A 123 -36.51 20.16 23.18
C GLU A 123 -36.83 21.64 23.50
N ASP A 124 -35.95 22.58 23.14
CA ASP A 124 -36.20 24.02 23.33
C ASP A 124 -37.38 24.54 22.48
N ILE A 125 -37.55 24.04 21.25
CA ILE A 125 -38.63 24.46 20.34
C ILE A 125 -39.99 23.90 20.77
N TYR A 126 -40.03 22.65 21.24
CA TYR A 126 -41.28 21.93 21.51
C TYR A 126 -41.61 21.71 23.00
N GLY A 127 -40.70 22.07 23.91
CA GLY A 127 -40.83 21.84 25.35
C GLY A 127 -41.41 23.00 26.16
N HIS A 128 -41.94 24.05 25.50
CA HIS A 128 -42.48 25.25 26.15
C HIS A 128 -44.02 25.38 26.06
N ASP A 129 -44.73 24.30 25.76
CA ASP A 129 -46.20 24.26 25.80
C ASP A 129 -46.68 24.06 27.26
N ASP A 130 -46.50 25.10 28.09
CA ASP A 130 -47.26 25.24 29.33
C ASP A 130 -48.66 25.80 28.98
N ASP A 131 -49.70 25.08 29.41
CA ASP A 131 -51.11 25.48 29.50
C ASP A 131 -52.06 25.28 28.30
N THR A 132 -52.06 24.11 27.63
CA THR A 132 -53.19 23.72 26.74
C THR A 132 -53.77 22.33 27.04
N ASP A 133 -54.98 22.34 27.64
CA ASP A 133 -56.04 21.32 27.70
C ASP A 133 -55.69 19.82 27.46
N ASP A 134 -55.20 19.17 28.53
CA ASP A 134 -55.32 17.80 29.07
C ASP A 134 -55.67 16.53 28.23
N HIS A 135 -55.99 16.56 26.94
CA HIS A 135 -56.56 15.36 26.29
C HIS A 135 -55.78 14.66 25.16
N ASP A 136 -54.62 15.14 24.70
CA ASP A 136 -53.89 14.46 23.59
C ASP A 136 -52.35 14.31 23.73
N ASP A 137 -51.75 14.67 24.88
CA ASP A 137 -50.27 14.77 25.02
C ASP A 137 -49.52 13.48 25.37
N GLN A 138 -50.20 12.39 25.70
CA GLN A 138 -49.52 11.15 26.15
C GLN A 138 -48.73 10.43 25.05
N HIS A 139 -49.03 10.67 23.76
CA HIS A 139 -48.40 9.92 22.66
C HIS A 139 -47.07 10.56 22.20
N LYS A 140 -46.92 11.89 22.30
CA LYS A 140 -45.69 12.59 21.90
C LYS A 140 -44.53 12.31 22.85
N ASN A 141 -44.78 12.36 24.16
CA ASN A 141 -43.75 12.15 25.19
C ASN A 141 -43.16 10.73 25.22
N LYS A 142 -43.92 9.70 24.82
CA LYS A 142 -43.39 8.32 24.68
C LYS A 142 -42.40 8.18 23.53
N THR A 143 -42.61 8.92 22.45
CA THR A 143 -41.78 8.80 21.24
C THR A 143 -40.41 9.44 21.45
N ILE A 144 -40.37 10.62 22.07
CA ILE A 144 -39.13 11.35 22.40
C ILE A 144 -38.26 10.55 23.38
N ASN A 145 -38.86 10.01 24.44
CA ASN A 145 -38.13 9.17 25.42
C ASN A 145 -37.60 7.86 24.81
N SER A 146 -38.32 7.26 23.85
CA SER A 146 -37.86 6.06 23.16
C SER A 146 -36.64 6.33 22.27
N ILE A 147 -36.61 7.48 21.60
CA ILE A 147 -35.46 7.91 20.78
C ILE A 147 -34.24 8.16 21.68
N ARG A 148 -34.41 8.88 22.80
CA ARG A 148 -33.33 9.15 23.76
C ARG A 148 -32.73 7.88 24.36
N MET A 149 -33.58 6.91 24.70
CA MET A 149 -33.10 5.62 25.24
C MET A 149 -32.29 4.83 24.20
N LEU A 150 -32.70 4.86 22.92
CA LEU A 150 -31.94 4.22 21.84
C LEU A 150 -30.59 4.90 21.62
N THR A 151 -30.52 6.24 21.64
CA THR A 151 -29.25 6.98 21.51
C THR A 151 -28.27 6.59 22.63
N HIS A 152 -28.73 6.49 23.88
CA HIS A 152 -27.89 6.06 24.99
C HIS A 152 -27.44 4.59 24.88
N LEU A 153 -28.30 3.68 24.42
CA LEU A 153 -27.93 2.27 24.23
C LEU A 153 -26.84 2.10 23.16
N PHE A 154 -26.89 2.89 22.07
CA PHE A 154 -25.84 2.89 21.06
C PHE A 154 -24.51 3.44 21.61
N SER A 155 -24.54 4.47 22.47
CA SER A 155 -23.34 5.03 23.11
C SER A 155 -22.65 4.06 24.07
N PHE A 156 -23.41 3.26 24.84
CA PHE A 156 -22.85 2.23 25.72
C PHE A 156 -22.20 1.07 24.97
N GLN A 157 -22.75 0.69 23.82
CA GLN A 157 -22.21 -0.42 23.02
C GLN A 157 -20.88 -0.06 22.33
N ILE A 158 -20.63 1.22 22.10
CA ILE A 158 -19.38 1.74 21.51
C ILE A 158 -18.26 1.87 22.55
N MET A 159 -18.59 2.10 23.83
CA MET A 159 -17.59 2.32 24.91
C MET A 159 -17.22 1.05 25.70
N GLY A 160 -17.91 -0.07 25.49
CA GLY A 160 -17.78 -1.30 26.30
C GLY A 160 -16.71 -2.32 25.87
N LYS A 161 -15.64 -1.95 25.16
CA LYS A 161 -14.55 -2.87 24.80
C LYS A 161 -13.17 -2.26 25.03
#